data_AF-A0A9D9GS39-F1
#
_entry.id   AF-A0A9D9GS39-F1
#
_cell.length_a   1.000
_cell.length_b   1.000
_cell.length_c   1.000
_cell.angle_alpha   90.00
_cell.angle_beta   90.00
_cell.angle_gamma   90.00
#
_symmetry.space_group_name_H-M   'P 1'
#
loop_
_entity.id
_entity.type
_entity.pdbx_description
1 polymer ?
#
loop_
_entity_poly.entity_id
_entity_poly.type
_entity_poly.pdbx_seq_one_letter_code
_entity_poly.pdbx_strand_id
1 'polypeptide(L)'
;MRKFNPEKDLLSLHYDHAPDKDDGQSAAADRTILQSMFGKEWIKKHVVPVSGTYGKNAEMFNIQSNVVMDAVWNDCGGWLAGHDNRKKVIAQLVERWAKILKAGGDVWVKEGGQSDITAEVVRRIRKLAPEINTKRRIHVVQHSSWNEEQTTDSALAYVREYTNYIRIDDANAYLNIKGGDEAFVKTACKNPNFGKIWEAAFEYYNPKERLDFSDTGELMYILGLGKIEIDEFRSRFLCNDDSSF
;
A
#
# COMPACT_ATOMS: atom_id res chain seq x y z
N MET A 1 11.32 -17.20 7.95
CA MET A 1 10.26 -16.34 7.35
C MET A 1 10.44 -16.33 5.84
N ARG A 2 9.34 -16.37 5.07
CA ARG A 2 9.43 -16.23 3.60
C ARG A 2 9.76 -14.78 3.26
N LYS A 3 10.55 -14.55 2.21
CA LYS A 3 10.88 -13.20 1.71
C LYS A 3 10.11 -12.94 0.42
N PHE A 4 9.77 -11.67 0.17
CA PHE A 4 9.21 -11.24 -1.11
C PHE A 4 10.15 -11.60 -2.26
N ASN A 5 9.60 -12.20 -3.32
CA ASN A 5 10.34 -12.50 -4.54
C ASN A 5 9.80 -11.63 -5.69
N PRO A 6 10.56 -10.63 -6.16
CA PRO A 6 10.08 -9.68 -7.17
C PRO A 6 9.86 -10.29 -8.55
N GLU A 7 10.35 -11.50 -8.83
CA GLU A 7 10.16 -12.15 -10.13
C GLU A 7 8.82 -12.88 -10.24
N LYS A 8 8.24 -13.30 -9.11
CA LYS A 8 7.08 -14.20 -9.10
C LYS A 8 5.93 -13.75 -8.20
N ASP A 9 6.22 -12.97 -7.17
CA ASP A 9 5.22 -12.54 -6.20
C ASP A 9 4.47 -11.29 -6.71
N LEU A 10 3.30 -11.06 -6.14
CA LEU A 10 2.45 -9.90 -6.37
C LEU A 10 2.40 -9.03 -5.12
N LEU A 11 2.52 -7.71 -5.29
CA LEU A 11 2.21 -6.70 -4.28
C LEU A 11 0.79 -6.18 -4.48
N SER A 12 -0.05 -6.31 -3.46
CA SER A 12 -1.38 -5.68 -3.40
C SER A 12 -1.30 -4.53 -2.41
N LEU A 13 -1.38 -3.29 -2.88
CA LEU A 13 -1.23 -2.10 -2.05
C LEU A 13 -2.62 -1.56 -1.72
N HIS A 14 -3.02 -1.60 -0.46
CA HIS A 14 -4.34 -1.20 -0.03
C HIS A 14 -4.25 0.11 0.76
N TYR A 15 -5.08 1.06 0.34
CA TYR A 15 -5.27 2.38 0.92
C TYR A 15 -6.76 2.50 1.25
N ASP A 16 -7.10 2.82 2.50
CA ASP A 16 -8.49 2.91 2.93
C ASP A 16 -9.13 4.27 2.62
N HIS A 17 -8.36 5.35 2.74
CA HIS A 17 -8.76 6.76 2.61
C HIS A 17 -10.03 7.16 3.39
N ALA A 18 -10.30 6.52 4.52
CA ALA A 18 -11.53 6.59 5.30
C ALA A 18 -11.28 6.56 6.82
N PRO A 19 -11.19 7.72 7.51
CA PRO A 19 -11.05 9.07 6.95
C PRO A 19 -9.61 9.39 6.51
N ASP A 20 -8.72 8.41 6.46
CA ASP A 20 -7.30 8.68 6.50
C ASP A 20 -6.76 9.41 5.27
N LYS A 21 -5.98 10.46 5.53
CA LYS A 21 -5.42 11.29 4.46
C LYS A 21 -3.95 11.02 4.22
N ASP A 22 -3.26 10.44 5.19
CA ASP A 22 -1.86 10.02 5.06
C ASP A 22 -1.68 8.95 3.96
N ASP A 23 -2.69 8.13 3.70
CA ASP A 23 -2.75 7.17 2.61
C ASP A 23 -2.38 7.77 1.24
N GLY A 24 -2.68 9.05 1.00
CA GLY A 24 -2.28 9.74 -0.23
C GLY A 24 -0.78 9.98 -0.32
N GLN A 25 -0.15 10.37 0.79
CA GLN A 25 1.30 10.50 0.89
C GLN A 25 1.98 9.12 0.93
N SER A 26 1.36 8.10 1.56
CA SER A 26 1.82 6.71 1.49
C SER A 26 1.80 6.16 0.06
N ALA A 27 0.75 6.42 -0.73
CA ALA A 27 0.72 6.03 -2.14
C ALA A 27 1.87 6.66 -2.94
N ALA A 28 2.17 7.95 -2.73
CA ALA A 28 3.30 8.61 -3.36
C ALA A 28 4.65 8.04 -2.92
N ALA A 29 4.80 7.70 -1.63
CA ALA A 29 6.00 7.09 -1.08
C ALA A 29 6.22 5.65 -1.61
N ASP A 30 5.17 4.83 -1.62
CA ASP A 30 5.20 3.47 -2.17
C ASP A 30 5.62 3.49 -3.65
N ARG A 31 5.02 4.39 -4.44
CA ARG A 31 5.37 4.59 -5.84
C ARG A 31 6.84 5.01 -6.01
N THR A 32 7.33 5.89 -5.15
CA THR A 32 8.72 6.37 -5.14
C THR A 32 9.68 5.21 -4.88
N ILE A 33 9.44 4.38 -3.86
CA ILE A 33 10.26 3.19 -3.54
C ILE A 33 10.24 2.21 -4.71
N LEU A 34 9.05 1.80 -5.15
CA LEU A 34 8.90 0.74 -6.14
C LEU A 34 9.49 1.14 -7.49
N GLN A 35 9.32 2.40 -7.91
CA GLN A 35 9.90 2.85 -9.17
C GLN A 35 11.42 2.94 -9.08
N SER A 36 11.95 3.40 -7.96
CA SER A 36 13.40 3.50 -7.74
C SER A 36 14.07 2.12 -7.73
N MET A 37 13.41 1.12 -7.16
CA MET A 37 13.97 -0.24 -7.06
C MET A 37 13.74 -1.10 -8.31
N PHE A 38 12.58 -0.96 -8.98
CA PHE A 38 12.16 -1.93 -10.00
C PHE A 38 11.67 -1.29 -11.32
N GLY A 39 11.43 0.02 -11.35
CA GLY A 39 10.94 0.74 -12.53
C GLY A 39 9.44 0.54 -12.82
N LYS A 40 8.91 1.37 -13.72
CA LYS A 40 7.47 1.42 -14.04
C LYS A 40 6.93 0.14 -14.69
N GLU A 41 7.73 -0.50 -15.54
CA GLU A 41 7.31 -1.73 -16.24
C GLU A 41 7.18 -2.93 -15.30
N TRP A 42 7.98 -2.98 -14.24
CA TRP A 42 7.82 -3.98 -13.19
C TRP A 42 6.52 -3.74 -12.41
N ILE A 43 6.26 -2.48 -12.04
CA ILE A 43 5.03 -2.10 -11.29
C ILE A 43 3.78 -2.53 -12.05
N LYS A 44 3.70 -2.25 -13.36
CA LYS A 44 2.57 -2.67 -14.22
C LYS A 44 2.23 -4.16 -14.13
N LYS A 45 3.22 -5.00 -13.86
CA LYS A 45 3.09 -6.47 -13.87
C LYS A 45 2.90 -7.05 -12.47
N HIS A 46 3.54 -6.45 -11.48
CA HIS A 46 3.69 -7.04 -10.13
C HIS A 46 2.93 -6.29 -9.04
N VAL A 47 2.30 -5.16 -9.34
CA VAL A 47 1.63 -4.33 -8.34
C VAL A 47 0.16 -4.14 -8.70
N VAL A 48 -0.70 -4.22 -7.69
CA VAL A 48 -2.12 -3.84 -7.79
C VAL A 48 -2.48 -2.88 -6.65
N PRO A 49 -2.49 -1.57 -6.93
CA PRO A 49 -2.96 -0.55 -5.99
C PRO A 49 -4.49 -0.56 -5.90
N VAL A 50 -5.03 -0.37 -4.70
CA VAL A 50 -6.46 -0.35 -4.41
C VAL A 50 -6.76 0.76 -3.42
N SER A 51 -7.67 1.66 -3.77
CA SER A 51 -8.20 2.67 -2.84
C SER A 51 -9.62 2.31 -2.40
N GLY A 52 -10.01 2.68 -1.19
CA GLY A 52 -11.34 2.39 -0.63
C GLY A 52 -11.46 0.96 -0.08
N THR A 53 -10.39 0.46 0.54
CA THR A 53 -10.36 -0.89 1.13
C THR A 53 -11.07 -1.01 2.47
N TYR A 54 -11.45 0.13 3.06
CA TYR A 54 -12.06 0.34 4.38
C TYR A 54 -13.00 -0.77 4.89
N GLY A 55 -13.07 -0.84 6.22
CA GLY A 55 -14.03 -1.59 7.04
C GLY A 55 -15.10 -0.66 7.63
N LYS A 56 -15.04 -0.43 8.95
CA LYS A 56 -16.08 0.25 9.74
C LYS A 56 -16.32 1.70 9.32
N ASN A 57 -15.31 2.44 8.86
CA ASN A 57 -15.50 3.88 8.53
C ASN A 57 -15.87 4.15 7.07
N ALA A 58 -16.60 3.23 6.42
CA ALA A 58 -16.99 3.35 5.01
C ALA A 58 -17.63 4.69 4.62
N GLU A 59 -18.43 5.28 5.51
CA GLU A 59 -19.11 6.56 5.28
C GLU A 59 -18.16 7.78 5.31
N MET A 60 -16.92 7.59 5.77
CA MET A 60 -15.91 8.64 5.89
C MET A 60 -14.90 8.63 4.74
N PHE A 61 -15.13 7.82 3.70
CA PHE A 61 -14.24 7.76 2.54
C PHE A 61 -14.08 9.12 1.87
N ASN A 62 -12.84 9.53 1.65
CA ASN A 62 -12.53 10.78 1.00
C ASN A 62 -12.38 10.59 -0.51
N ILE A 63 -13.40 11.01 -1.26
CA ILE A 63 -13.43 10.92 -2.74
C ILE A 63 -12.31 11.71 -3.43
N GLN A 64 -11.72 12.72 -2.76
CA GLN A 64 -10.57 13.45 -3.31
C GLN A 64 -9.32 12.56 -3.44
N SER A 65 -9.30 11.41 -2.76
CA SER A 65 -8.23 10.43 -2.90
C SER A 65 -8.06 9.94 -4.35
N ASN A 66 -9.12 9.96 -5.16
CA ASN A 66 -9.04 9.57 -6.57
C ASN A 66 -8.02 10.43 -7.34
N VAL A 67 -7.89 11.72 -7.02
CA VAL A 67 -6.96 12.63 -7.69
C VAL A 67 -5.51 12.22 -7.43
N VAL A 68 -5.16 11.91 -6.18
CA VAL A 68 -3.81 11.42 -5.84
C VAL A 68 -3.56 10.03 -6.42
N MET A 69 -4.54 9.12 -6.36
CA MET A 69 -4.39 7.77 -6.93
C MET A 69 -4.20 7.80 -8.44
N ASP A 70 -4.91 8.69 -9.15
CA ASP A 70 -4.74 8.93 -10.57
C ASP A 70 -3.34 9.46 -10.88
N ALA A 71 -2.86 10.45 -10.13
CA ALA A 71 -1.53 11.01 -10.30
C ALA A 71 -0.43 9.97 -10.07
N VAL A 72 -0.57 9.14 -9.04
CA VAL A 72 0.44 8.17 -8.61
C VAL A 72 0.51 6.96 -9.54
N TRP A 73 -0.64 6.41 -9.97
CA TRP A 73 -0.69 5.05 -10.54
C TRP A 73 -1.08 4.97 -12.02
N ASN A 74 -1.76 5.98 -12.61
CA ASN A 74 -2.29 5.84 -13.97
C ASN A 74 -1.21 5.66 -15.04
N ASP A 75 -0.01 6.19 -14.83
CA ASP A 75 1.10 6.04 -15.76
C ASP A 75 1.88 4.72 -15.61
N CYS A 76 1.52 3.87 -14.63
CA CYS A 76 2.26 2.66 -14.28
C CYS A 76 1.39 1.43 -13.94
N GLY A 77 0.20 1.35 -14.52
CA GLY A 77 -0.66 0.15 -14.42
C GLY A 77 -2.05 0.45 -13.89
N GLY A 78 -2.28 1.68 -13.43
CA GLY A 78 -3.53 2.12 -12.85
C GLY A 78 -3.76 1.56 -11.45
N TRP A 79 -4.93 1.87 -10.92
CA TRP A 79 -5.36 1.47 -9.58
C TRP A 79 -6.82 1.01 -9.63
N LEU A 80 -7.27 0.35 -8.56
CA LEU A 80 -8.64 -0.17 -8.43
C LEU A 80 -9.45 0.67 -7.45
N ALA A 81 -10.57 1.23 -7.93
CA ALA A 81 -11.50 2.04 -7.13
C ALA A 81 -12.48 1.15 -6.33
N GLY A 82 -12.07 0.74 -5.14
CA GLY A 82 -12.86 -0.07 -4.22
C GLY A 82 -14.13 0.61 -3.72
N HIS A 83 -14.09 1.94 -3.58
CA HIS A 83 -15.27 2.76 -3.23
C HIS A 83 -16.34 2.71 -4.32
N ASP A 84 -15.96 2.99 -5.58
CA ASP A 84 -16.90 3.08 -6.70
C ASP A 84 -17.56 1.74 -7.04
N ASN A 85 -16.80 0.64 -7.00
CA ASN A 85 -17.35 -0.68 -7.31
C ASN A 85 -16.61 -1.82 -6.59
N ARG A 86 -16.84 -1.92 -5.28
CA ARG A 86 -16.25 -2.94 -4.41
C ARG A 86 -16.36 -4.36 -4.95
N LYS A 87 -17.53 -4.75 -5.47
CA LYS A 87 -17.77 -6.11 -6.00
C LYS A 87 -16.88 -6.42 -7.21
N LYS A 88 -16.73 -5.45 -8.13
CA LYS A 88 -15.87 -5.57 -9.30
C LYS A 88 -14.40 -5.64 -8.90
N VAL A 89 -13.96 -4.78 -7.98
CA VAL A 89 -12.57 -4.78 -7.47
C VAL A 89 -12.23 -6.11 -6.80
N ILE A 90 -13.11 -6.64 -5.94
CA ILE A 90 -12.92 -7.96 -5.34
C ILE A 90 -12.78 -9.05 -6.40
N ALA A 91 -13.61 -9.05 -7.45
CA ALA A 91 -13.51 -10.03 -8.53
C ALA A 91 -12.15 -9.95 -9.26
N GLN A 92 -11.68 -8.73 -9.55
CA GLN A 92 -10.38 -8.51 -10.19
C GLN A 92 -9.20 -8.93 -9.31
N LEU A 93 -9.25 -8.64 -8.00
CA LEU A 93 -8.23 -9.08 -7.05
C LEU A 93 -8.19 -10.60 -6.96
N VAL A 94 -9.36 -11.26 -6.84
CA VAL A 94 -9.44 -12.73 -6.83
C VAL A 94 -8.81 -13.33 -8.07
N GLU A 95 -9.10 -12.79 -9.26
CA GLU A 95 -8.50 -13.26 -10.51
C GLU A 95 -6.98 -13.12 -10.51
N ARG A 96 -6.47 -11.91 -10.19
CA ARG A 96 -5.03 -11.62 -10.20
C ARG A 96 -4.28 -12.45 -9.16
N TRP A 97 -4.79 -12.52 -7.93
CA TRP A 97 -4.18 -13.27 -6.85
C TRP A 97 -4.19 -14.77 -7.14
N ALA A 98 -5.33 -15.33 -7.58
CA ALA A 98 -5.41 -16.75 -7.91
C ALA A 98 -4.44 -17.13 -9.04
N LYS A 99 -4.27 -16.28 -10.05
CA LYS A 99 -3.29 -16.50 -11.13
C LYS A 99 -1.87 -16.62 -10.59
N ILE A 100 -1.46 -15.70 -9.72
CA ILE A 100 -0.11 -15.68 -9.13
C ILE A 100 0.11 -16.90 -8.23
N LEU A 101 -0.86 -17.21 -7.38
CA LEU A 101 -0.81 -18.34 -6.46
C LEU A 101 -0.68 -19.68 -7.21
N LYS A 102 -1.47 -19.88 -8.28
CA LYS A 102 -1.41 -21.06 -9.16
C LYS A 102 -0.08 -21.17 -9.91
N ALA A 103 0.53 -20.05 -10.28
CA ALA A 103 1.85 -20.01 -10.91
C ALA A 103 3.01 -20.28 -9.93
N GLY A 104 2.74 -20.47 -8.63
CA GLY A 104 3.78 -20.74 -7.62
C GLY A 104 4.36 -19.49 -6.93
N GLY A 105 3.85 -18.30 -7.25
CA GLY A 105 4.16 -17.04 -6.58
C GLY A 105 3.27 -16.77 -5.36
N ASP A 106 3.65 -15.81 -4.53
CA ASP A 106 2.91 -15.42 -3.33
C ASP A 106 2.26 -14.05 -3.52
N VAL A 107 1.27 -13.77 -2.70
CA VAL A 107 0.66 -12.43 -2.63
C VAL A 107 1.07 -11.80 -1.33
N TRP A 108 1.61 -10.59 -1.42
CA TRP A 108 1.94 -9.75 -0.29
C TRP A 108 1.03 -8.53 -0.31
N VAL A 109 0.32 -8.33 0.79
CA VAL A 109 -0.68 -7.27 0.95
C VAL A 109 -0.13 -6.25 1.93
N LYS A 110 0.01 -5.00 1.48
CA LYS A 110 0.19 -3.83 2.33
C LYS A 110 -1.20 -3.33 2.70
N GLU A 111 -1.58 -3.41 3.98
CA GLU A 111 -2.82 -2.80 4.48
C GLU A 111 -2.49 -1.51 5.22
N GLY A 112 -2.49 -0.39 4.48
CA GLY A 112 -2.23 0.93 5.06
C GLY A 112 -3.48 1.52 5.70
N GLY A 113 -4.07 0.81 6.65
CA GLY A 113 -5.39 1.17 7.17
C GLY A 113 -6.33 -0.02 7.29
N GLN A 114 -7.57 0.24 7.63
CA GLN A 114 -8.61 -0.78 7.75
C GLN A 114 -8.93 -1.45 6.41
N SER A 115 -9.21 -2.76 6.44
CA SER A 115 -9.41 -3.52 5.20
C SER A 115 -10.35 -4.72 5.35
N ASP A 116 -11.57 -4.55 4.86
CA ASP A 116 -12.54 -5.66 4.76
C ASP A 116 -12.42 -6.39 3.39
N ILE A 117 -11.82 -5.75 2.37
CA ILE A 117 -11.68 -6.33 1.02
C ILE A 117 -10.81 -7.59 1.04
N THR A 118 -9.69 -7.58 1.76
CA THR A 118 -8.76 -8.72 1.82
C THR A 118 -9.44 -9.99 2.29
N ALA A 119 -10.28 -9.90 3.34
CA ALA A 119 -11.02 -11.04 3.87
C ALA A 119 -11.92 -11.69 2.80
N GLU A 120 -12.63 -10.88 2.02
CA GLU A 120 -13.53 -11.38 0.97
C GLU A 120 -12.78 -11.95 -0.24
N VAL A 121 -11.64 -11.37 -0.60
CA VAL A 121 -10.76 -11.93 -1.65
C VAL A 121 -10.24 -13.30 -1.22
N VAL A 122 -9.71 -13.42 0.00
CA VAL A 122 -9.20 -14.69 0.55
C VAL A 122 -10.30 -15.74 0.61
N ARG A 123 -11.51 -15.37 1.06
CA ARG A 123 -12.68 -16.28 1.12
C ARG A 123 -13.02 -16.85 -0.25
N ARG A 124 -13.03 -16.01 -1.29
CA ARG A 124 -13.31 -16.44 -2.66
C ARG A 124 -12.21 -17.31 -3.24
N ILE A 125 -10.94 -16.97 -3.02
CA ILE A 125 -9.81 -17.81 -3.47
C ILE A 125 -9.89 -19.19 -2.84
N ARG A 126 -10.11 -19.30 -1.53
CA ARG A 126 -10.25 -20.60 -0.84
C ARG A 126 -11.39 -21.45 -1.39
N LYS A 127 -12.48 -20.82 -1.84
CA LYS A 127 -13.60 -21.52 -2.48
C LYS A 127 -13.28 -21.96 -3.91
N LEU A 128 -12.60 -21.12 -4.69
CA LEU A 128 -12.29 -21.35 -6.10
C LEU A 128 -11.09 -22.27 -6.33
N ALA A 129 -10.16 -22.32 -5.38
CA ALA A 129 -8.90 -23.06 -5.45
C ALA A 129 -8.53 -23.60 -4.06
N PRO A 130 -9.30 -24.57 -3.52
CA PRO A 130 -9.12 -25.10 -2.17
C PRO A 130 -7.76 -25.78 -1.94
N GLU A 131 -7.05 -26.15 -3.00
CA GLU A 131 -5.69 -26.69 -2.96
C GLU A 131 -4.64 -25.65 -2.58
N ILE A 132 -4.93 -24.36 -2.75
CA ILE A 132 -4.01 -23.27 -2.43
C ILE A 132 -4.02 -23.05 -0.91
N ASN A 133 -2.86 -23.28 -0.28
CA ASN A 133 -2.68 -22.95 1.13
C ASN A 133 -2.53 -21.42 1.31
N THR A 134 -3.65 -20.71 1.42
CA THR A 134 -3.68 -19.26 1.60
C THR A 134 -2.92 -18.81 2.85
N LYS A 135 -2.93 -19.61 3.92
CA LYS A 135 -2.22 -19.32 5.18
C LYS A 135 -0.70 -19.25 5.01
N ARG A 136 -0.16 -19.91 3.99
CA ARG A 136 1.29 -19.91 3.69
C ARG A 136 1.69 -19.03 2.51
N ARG A 137 0.73 -18.61 1.68
CA ARG A 137 0.99 -18.01 0.36
C ARG A 137 0.40 -16.62 0.18
N ILE A 138 -0.45 -16.18 1.10
CA ILE A 138 -0.95 -14.81 1.19
C ILE A 138 -0.40 -14.25 2.50
N HIS A 139 0.36 -13.17 2.39
CA HIS A 139 1.01 -12.49 3.50
C HIS A 139 0.38 -11.10 3.64
N VAL A 140 -0.25 -10.84 4.77
CA VAL A 140 -0.91 -9.56 5.05
C VAL A 140 -0.08 -8.82 6.08
N VAL A 141 0.40 -7.63 5.75
CA VAL A 141 1.21 -6.79 6.62
C VAL A 141 0.39 -5.56 6.99
N GLN A 142 0.26 -5.30 8.29
CA GLN A 142 -0.47 -4.16 8.83
C GLN A 142 0.20 -3.66 10.11
N HIS A 143 0.27 -2.35 10.29
CA HIS A 143 0.67 -1.67 11.52
C HIS A 143 -0.55 -1.02 12.19
N SER A 144 -0.33 -0.45 13.39
CA SER A 144 -1.33 0.28 14.19
C SER A 144 -2.43 -0.58 14.80
N SER A 145 -2.77 -0.31 16.07
CA SER A 145 -3.96 -0.92 16.70
C SER A 145 -5.24 -0.31 16.14
N TRP A 146 -5.20 0.96 15.75
CA TRP A 146 -6.36 1.65 15.20
C TRP A 146 -6.81 0.99 13.90
N ASN A 147 -5.89 0.66 12.98
CA ASN A 147 -6.21 -0.02 11.71
C ASN A 147 -6.94 -1.35 11.92
N GLU A 148 -6.49 -2.14 12.90
CA GLU A 148 -7.14 -3.39 13.29
C GLU A 148 -8.53 -3.15 13.91
N GLU A 149 -8.64 -2.18 14.81
CA GLU A 149 -9.89 -1.82 15.48
C GLU A 149 -10.94 -1.26 14.51
N GLN A 150 -10.52 -0.61 13.43
CA GLN A 150 -11.41 -0.08 12.39
C GLN A 150 -11.76 -1.11 11.31
N THR A 151 -11.01 -2.20 11.18
CA THR A 151 -11.42 -3.34 10.36
C THR A 151 -12.60 -4.05 11.02
N THR A 152 -13.57 -4.56 10.25
CA THR A 152 -14.67 -5.32 10.85
C THR A 152 -14.13 -6.56 11.54
N ASP A 153 -14.58 -6.84 12.76
CA ASP A 153 -14.05 -7.94 13.59
C ASP A 153 -14.07 -9.29 12.85
N SER A 154 -15.13 -9.56 12.09
CA SER A 154 -15.24 -10.78 11.27
C SER A 154 -14.23 -10.84 10.11
N ALA A 155 -13.88 -9.70 9.50
CA ALA A 155 -12.89 -9.63 8.45
C ALA A 155 -11.48 -9.81 9.03
N LEU A 156 -11.17 -9.12 10.13
CA LEU A 156 -9.88 -9.23 10.83
C LEU A 156 -9.64 -10.66 11.33
N ALA A 157 -10.64 -11.27 11.97
CA ALA A 157 -10.56 -12.66 12.41
C ALA A 157 -10.30 -13.61 11.23
N TYR A 158 -10.99 -13.40 10.11
CA TYR A 158 -10.85 -14.23 8.92
C TYR A 158 -9.45 -14.14 8.29
N VAL A 159 -8.89 -12.93 8.14
CA VAL A 159 -7.54 -12.77 7.57
C VAL A 159 -6.48 -13.35 8.50
N ARG A 160 -6.60 -13.18 9.82
CA ARG A 160 -5.69 -13.80 10.80
C ARG A 160 -5.74 -15.33 10.78
N GLU A 161 -6.92 -15.90 10.60
CA GLU A 161 -7.08 -17.35 10.57
C GLU A 161 -6.48 -17.96 9.30
N TYR A 162 -6.70 -17.31 8.15
CA TYR A 162 -6.52 -17.92 6.83
C TYR A 162 -5.42 -17.32 5.95
N THR A 163 -4.67 -16.35 6.46
CA THR A 163 -3.46 -15.81 5.81
C THR A 163 -2.28 -15.90 6.77
N ASN A 164 -1.08 -15.60 6.27
CA ASN A 164 0.03 -15.25 7.13
C ASN A 164 -0.10 -13.77 7.51
N TYR A 165 -0.84 -13.50 8.58
CA TYR A 165 -1.03 -12.15 9.09
C TYR A 165 0.19 -11.72 9.91
N ILE A 166 0.78 -10.58 9.54
CA ILE A 166 2.02 -10.05 10.10
C ILE A 166 1.72 -8.66 10.64
N ARG A 167 1.67 -8.55 11.96
CA ARG A 167 1.64 -7.26 12.64
C ARG A 167 3.07 -6.74 12.78
N ILE A 168 3.30 -5.50 12.36
CA ILE A 168 4.59 -4.82 12.53
C ILE A 168 4.48 -3.72 13.59
N ASP A 169 5.64 -3.19 14.03
CA ASP A 169 5.68 -2.02 14.90
C ASP A 169 5.05 -0.81 14.19
N ASP A 170 4.43 0.06 14.98
CA ASP A 170 3.75 1.24 14.47
C ASP A 170 4.71 2.19 13.74
N ALA A 171 4.46 2.37 12.44
CA ALA A 171 5.29 3.21 11.59
C ALA A 171 5.10 4.71 11.82
N ASN A 172 4.03 5.11 12.52
CA ASN A 172 3.85 6.48 12.99
C ASN A 172 5.01 6.94 13.89
N ALA A 173 5.76 6.02 14.51
CA ALA A 173 6.90 6.37 15.33
C ALA A 173 8.08 6.99 14.54
N TYR A 174 8.16 6.79 13.22
CA TYR A 174 9.33 7.21 12.42
C TYR A 174 9.00 7.78 11.02
N LEU A 175 7.75 7.68 10.56
CA LEU A 175 7.29 8.19 9.25
C LEU A 175 6.19 9.27 9.38
N ASN A 176 6.08 9.90 10.54
CA ASN A 176 5.06 10.91 10.83
C ASN A 176 5.68 12.11 11.57
N ILE A 177 5.54 13.31 10.99
CA ILE A 177 5.94 14.59 11.60
C ILE A 177 4.82 15.62 11.46
N LYS A 178 4.26 16.03 12.60
CA LYS A 178 3.32 17.16 12.67
C LYS A 178 4.03 18.46 12.30
N GLY A 179 3.41 19.29 11.47
CA GLY A 179 4.04 20.50 10.93
C GLY A 179 4.89 20.27 9.68
N GLY A 180 5.18 19.01 9.35
CA GLY A 180 5.92 18.60 8.17
C GLY A 180 7.42 18.80 8.25
N ASP A 181 8.08 18.65 7.10
CA ASP A 181 9.52 18.86 6.90
C ASP A 181 9.73 19.65 5.60
N GLU A 182 10.21 20.89 5.70
CA GLU A 182 10.40 21.78 4.55
C GLU A 182 11.46 21.24 3.57
N ALA A 183 12.51 20.58 4.07
CA ALA A 183 13.55 20.01 3.23
C ALA A 183 13.00 18.81 2.45
N PHE A 184 12.19 17.97 3.09
CA PHE A 184 11.46 16.89 2.44
C PHE A 184 10.55 17.42 1.33
N VAL A 185 9.62 18.32 1.67
CA VAL A 185 8.63 18.86 0.72
C VAL A 185 9.32 19.48 -0.49
N LYS A 186 10.35 20.30 -0.26
CA LYS A 186 11.14 20.94 -1.33
C LYS A 186 11.82 19.91 -2.22
N THR A 187 12.38 18.86 -1.64
CA THR A 187 13.11 17.82 -2.40
C THR A 187 12.14 16.95 -3.20
N ALA A 188 11.04 16.54 -2.57
CA ALA A 188 9.96 15.76 -3.18
C ALA A 188 9.37 16.48 -4.40
N CYS A 189 8.89 17.72 -4.25
CA CYS A 189 8.28 18.49 -5.34
C CYS A 189 9.25 18.80 -6.49
N LYS A 190 10.55 18.98 -6.20
CA LYS A 190 11.56 19.25 -7.25
C LYS A 190 12.08 18.00 -7.94
N ASN A 191 11.75 16.80 -7.43
CA ASN A 191 12.24 15.57 -8.03
C ASN A 191 11.65 15.41 -9.45
N PRO A 192 12.47 15.19 -10.49
CA PRO A 192 11.98 15.15 -11.87
C PRO A 192 11.05 13.95 -12.16
N ASN A 193 11.19 12.86 -11.39
CA ASN A 193 10.42 11.64 -11.55
C ASN A 193 9.16 11.62 -10.66
N PHE A 194 9.25 12.20 -9.47
CA PHE A 194 8.25 12.05 -8.42
C PHE A 194 7.58 13.37 -7.99
N GLY A 195 8.04 14.52 -8.49
CA GLY A 195 7.52 15.83 -8.09
C GLY A 195 6.01 15.94 -8.24
N LYS A 196 5.49 15.55 -9.39
CA LYS A 196 4.05 15.62 -9.68
C LYS A 196 3.19 14.76 -8.75
N ILE A 197 3.68 13.57 -8.38
CA ILE A 197 2.90 12.65 -7.52
C ILE A 197 2.92 13.13 -6.07
N TRP A 198 4.04 13.71 -5.62
CA TRP A 198 4.15 14.31 -4.29
C TRP A 198 3.37 15.62 -4.18
N GLU A 199 3.35 16.44 -5.22
CA GLU A 199 2.50 17.64 -5.29
C GLU A 199 1.02 17.29 -5.12
N ALA A 200 0.53 16.26 -5.84
CA ALA A 200 -0.84 15.79 -5.70
C ALA A 200 -1.12 15.25 -4.28
N ALA A 201 -0.19 14.50 -3.69
CA ALA A 201 -0.33 14.01 -2.32
C ALA A 201 -0.36 15.14 -1.29
N PHE A 202 0.44 16.20 -1.46
CA PHE A 202 0.47 17.37 -0.58
C PHE A 202 -0.76 18.28 -0.76
N GLU A 203 -1.36 18.32 -1.94
CA GLU A 203 -2.65 18.99 -2.15
C GLU A 203 -3.78 18.23 -1.44
N TYR A 204 -3.75 16.90 -1.48
CA TYR A 204 -4.71 16.04 -0.78
C TYR A 204 -4.56 16.10 0.75
N TYR A 205 -3.32 16.04 1.25
CA TYR A 205 -2.99 16.21 2.66
C TYR A 205 -1.82 17.18 2.85
N ASN A 206 -2.15 18.37 3.36
CA ASN A 206 -1.19 19.46 3.48
C ASN A 206 -0.02 19.09 4.43
N PRO A 207 1.24 19.08 3.95
CA PRO A 207 2.38 18.70 4.77
C PRO A 207 2.63 19.67 5.93
N LYS A 208 2.15 20.92 5.85
CA LYS A 208 2.20 21.87 6.99
C LYS A 208 1.29 21.47 8.14
N GLU A 209 0.25 20.67 7.87
CA GLU A 209 -0.54 20.04 8.93
C GLU A 209 0.23 18.84 9.45
N ARG A 210 0.63 17.94 8.54
CA ARG A 210 1.43 16.75 8.84
C ARG A 210 2.06 16.18 7.58
N LEU A 211 3.35 15.84 7.67
CA LEU A 211 3.98 14.90 6.75
C LEU A 211 3.83 13.51 7.35
N ASP A 212 3.02 12.68 6.72
CA ASP A 212 2.67 11.36 7.21
C ASP A 212 2.52 10.41 6.04
N PHE A 213 3.42 9.44 5.97
CA PHE A 213 3.33 8.34 5.02
C PHE A 213 3.59 7.02 5.75
N SER A 214 3.13 6.94 7.00
CA SER A 214 3.43 5.83 7.91
C SER A 214 3.00 4.47 7.38
N ASP A 215 1.90 4.38 6.63
CA ASP A 215 1.48 3.15 5.95
C ASP A 215 2.48 2.60 4.92
N THR A 216 3.51 3.36 4.56
CA THR A 216 4.63 2.86 3.75
C THR A 216 5.49 1.85 4.53
N GLY A 217 5.40 1.84 5.85
CA GLY A 217 6.13 0.92 6.74
C GLY A 217 5.84 -0.56 6.42
N GLU A 218 4.61 -0.89 6.04
CA GLU A 218 4.20 -2.20 5.55
C GLU A 218 4.98 -2.60 4.32
N LEU A 219 5.07 -1.71 3.32
CA LEU A 219 5.81 -1.98 2.09
C LEU A 219 7.30 -2.13 2.40
N MET A 220 7.86 -1.25 3.23
CA MET A 220 9.25 -1.33 3.66
C MET A 220 9.57 -2.66 4.35
N TYR A 221 8.65 -3.17 5.16
CA TYR A 221 8.76 -4.49 5.76
C TYR A 221 8.74 -5.60 4.70
N ILE A 222 7.79 -5.56 3.75
CA ILE A 222 7.66 -6.56 2.67
C ILE A 222 8.95 -6.62 1.84
N LEU A 223 9.53 -5.47 1.52
CA LEU A 223 10.74 -5.33 0.71
C LEU A 223 12.04 -5.55 1.52
N GLY A 224 11.95 -5.68 2.85
CA GLY A 224 13.12 -5.88 3.71
C GLY A 224 14.03 -4.65 3.83
N LEU A 225 13.46 -3.45 3.73
CA LEU A 225 14.19 -2.18 3.81
C LEU A 225 14.53 -1.77 5.25
N GLY A 226 13.88 -2.37 6.25
CA GLY A 226 14.00 -1.97 7.65
C GLY A 226 13.21 -0.69 7.97
N LYS A 227 13.47 -0.10 9.14
CA LYS A 227 12.88 1.17 9.56
C LYS A 227 13.77 2.30 9.07
N ILE A 228 13.38 2.90 7.94
CA ILE A 228 14.00 4.08 7.34
C ILE A 228 13.20 5.29 7.82
N GLU A 229 13.86 6.30 8.40
CA GLU A 229 13.20 7.53 8.82
C GLU A 229 12.98 8.50 7.65
N ILE A 230 12.19 9.56 7.87
CA ILE A 230 11.82 10.54 6.83
C ILE A 230 13.04 11.14 6.11
N ASP A 231 14.08 11.55 6.83
CA ASP A 231 15.27 12.15 6.20
C ASP A 231 16.11 11.13 5.43
N GLU A 232 16.15 9.89 5.91
CA GLU A 232 16.80 8.80 5.18
C GLU A 232 16.01 8.44 3.92
N PHE A 233 14.67 8.39 3.98
CA PHE A 233 13.81 8.20 2.81
C PHE A 233 14.08 9.28 1.76
N ARG A 234 14.10 10.56 2.20
CA ARG A 234 14.39 11.71 1.35
C ARG A 234 15.74 11.55 0.67
N SER A 235 16.77 11.26 1.45
CA SER A 235 18.14 11.11 0.97
C SER A 235 18.30 9.93 0.01
N ARG A 236 17.64 8.80 0.30
CA ARG A 236 17.78 7.57 -0.46
C ARG A 236 16.99 7.56 -1.77
N PHE A 237 15.78 8.12 -1.77
CA PHE A 237 14.86 7.95 -2.90
C PHE A 237 14.47 9.24 -3.63
N LEU A 238 14.70 10.41 -3.03
CA LEU A 238 14.30 11.69 -3.62
C LEU A 238 15.49 12.59 -3.97
N CYS A 239 16.64 12.44 -3.31
CA CYS A 239 17.88 13.07 -3.73
C CYS A 239 18.46 12.31 -4.93
N ASN A 240 18.76 13.03 -6.01
CA ASN A 240 19.52 12.49 -7.13
C ASN A 240 21.00 12.48 -6.74
N ASP A 241 21.44 11.48 -5.99
CA ASP A 241 22.84 11.09 -6.03
C ASP A 241 22.94 9.91 -6.99
N ASP A 242 23.69 10.09 -8.08
CA ASP A 242 24.01 9.08 -9.10
C ASP A 242 24.84 7.88 -8.54
N SER A 243 24.71 7.57 -7.25
CA SER A 243 25.28 6.40 -6.61
C SER A 243 24.22 5.31 -6.51
N SER A 244 24.16 4.52 -7.59
CA SER A 244 23.70 3.13 -7.69
C SER A 244 23.32 2.43 -6.39
N PHE A 245 22.08 1.92 -6.35
CA PHE A 245 21.64 0.82 -5.48
C PHE A 245 22.33 -0.50 -5.83
#